data_AF-A0A8S2W4J8-F1
#
_entry.id   AF-A0A8S2W4J8-F1
#
_cell.length_a   1.000
_cell.length_b   1.000
_cell.length_c   1.000
_cell.angle_alpha   90.00
_cell.angle_beta   90.00
_cell.angle_gamma   90.00
#
_symmetry.space_group_name_H-M   'P 1'
#
loop_
_entity.id
_entity.type
_entity.pdbx_description
1 polymer ?
#
loop_
_entity_poly.entity_id
_entity_poly.type
_entity_poly.pdbx_seq_one_letter_code
_entity_poly.pdbx_strand_id
1 'polypeptide(L)'
;MKQILVYGRIFNVSNYGGYPNDNLDDTNATQAAAYLASSSGPNNIVVFQSGRYDFQSTVSLYNAINLTVMGQGQDVTFLIGHSPTMMFNAGNSVGLTLMMFSIDYQPLSFTAGYVVSVAASYLDLQVVAPHQADVGRQVAAI
;
A
#
# COMPACT_ATOMS: atom_id res chain seq x y z
N MET A 1 -38.40 -1.59 19.59
CA MET A 1 -37.38 -1.13 18.64
C MET A 1 -37.05 -2.26 17.69
N LYS A 2 -37.18 -2.06 16.38
CA LYS A 2 -36.80 -3.06 15.37
C LYS A 2 -35.30 -2.89 15.12
N GLN A 3 -34.48 -3.88 15.50
CA GLN A 3 -33.07 -3.90 15.11
C GLN A 3 -33.01 -4.11 13.59
N ILE A 4 -32.51 -3.12 12.85
CA ILE A 4 -32.13 -3.30 11.45
C ILE A 4 -30.72 -3.89 11.47
N LEU A 5 -30.60 -5.17 11.13
CA LEU A 5 -29.31 -5.81 10.86
C LEU A 5 -28.78 -5.24 9.54
N VAL A 6 -27.69 -4.48 9.60
CA VAL A 6 -26.96 -4.03 8.41
C VAL A 6 -25.84 -5.03 8.15
N TYR A 7 -26.05 -5.91 7.16
CA TYR A 7 -25.01 -6.83 6.71
C TYR A 7 -24.04 -6.10 5.79
N GLY A 8 -22.74 -6.31 6.05
CA GLY A 8 -21.67 -5.86 5.17
C GLY A 8 -21.64 -6.62 3.83
N ARG A 9 -20.95 -6.04 2.86
CA ARG A 9 -20.71 -6.60 1.52
C ARG A 9 -19.21 -6.75 1.25
N ILE A 10 -18.87 -7.64 0.34
CA ILE A 10 -17.50 -7.89 -0.11
C ILE A 10 -17.28 -7.19 -1.46
N PHE A 11 -16.19 -6.43 -1.54
CA PHE A 11 -15.72 -5.70 -2.71
C PHE A 11 -14.37 -6.29 -3.13
N ASN A 12 -14.39 -7.28 -4.02
CA ASN A 12 -13.15 -7.86 -4.56
C ASN A 12 -12.48 -6.85 -5.49
N VAL A 13 -11.21 -6.55 -5.26
CA VAL A 13 -10.42 -5.60 -6.09
C VAL A 13 -10.40 -6.03 -7.56
N SER A 14 -10.40 -7.33 -7.85
CA SER A 14 -10.47 -7.88 -9.20
C SER A 14 -11.74 -7.51 -9.96
N ASN A 15 -12.86 -7.26 -9.27
CA ASN A 15 -14.09 -6.79 -9.92
C ASN A 15 -13.98 -5.35 -10.44
N TYR A 16 -12.91 -4.65 -10.07
CA TYR A 16 -12.60 -3.28 -10.47
C TYR A 16 -11.36 -3.20 -11.37
N GLY A 17 -10.83 -4.34 -11.80
CA GLY A 17 -9.71 -4.42 -12.73
C GLY A 17 -8.33 -4.48 -12.09
N GLY A 18 -8.22 -4.70 -10.77
CA GLY A 18 -6.94 -4.88 -10.11
C GLY A 18 -6.63 -6.36 -9.93
N TYR A 19 -5.55 -6.83 -10.55
CA TYR A 19 -5.21 -8.25 -10.64
C TYR A 19 -3.79 -8.49 -10.14
N PRO A 20 -3.58 -9.53 -9.33
CA PRO A 20 -2.25 -9.80 -8.82
C PRO A 20 -1.31 -10.26 -9.95
N ASN A 21 -0.05 -9.82 -9.88
CA ASN A 21 1.07 -10.24 -10.71
C ASN A 21 0.93 -9.90 -12.21
N ASP A 22 0.16 -8.86 -12.57
CA ASP A 22 0.06 -8.40 -13.96
C ASP A 22 1.06 -7.27 -14.32
N ASN A 23 1.78 -6.75 -13.32
CA ASN A 23 2.70 -5.62 -13.43
C ASN A 23 2.03 -4.31 -13.87
N LEU A 24 0.72 -4.18 -13.67
CA LEU A 24 -0.05 -2.96 -13.95
C LEU A 24 -0.33 -2.19 -12.65
N ASP A 25 -0.69 -0.92 -12.78
CA ASP A 25 -1.04 -0.09 -11.62
C ASP A 25 -2.45 -0.41 -11.11
N ASP A 26 -2.53 -0.98 -9.92
CA ASP A 26 -3.75 -1.39 -9.22
C ASP A 26 -4.41 -0.25 -8.42
N THR A 27 -3.82 0.95 -8.41
CA THR A 27 -4.29 2.06 -7.60
C THR A 27 -5.75 2.41 -7.88
N ASN A 28 -6.12 2.57 -9.16
CA ASN A 28 -7.48 2.97 -9.54
C ASN A 28 -8.52 1.89 -9.23
N ALA A 29 -8.19 0.62 -9.45
CA ALA A 29 -9.08 -0.49 -9.14
C ALA A 29 -9.34 -0.59 -7.63
N THR A 30 -8.27 -0.48 -6.84
CA THR A 30 -8.36 -0.49 -5.38
C THR A 30 -9.13 0.72 -4.87
N GLN A 31 -8.89 1.92 -5.43
CA GLN A 31 -9.61 3.13 -5.06
C GLN A 31 -11.10 3.03 -5.37
N ALA A 32 -11.49 2.43 -6.50
CA ALA A 32 -12.88 2.19 -6.85
C ALA A 32 -13.56 1.21 -5.88
N ALA A 33 -12.89 0.11 -5.52
CA ALA A 33 -13.38 -0.84 -4.53
C ALA A 33 -13.58 -0.17 -3.17
N ALA A 34 -12.59 0.60 -2.70
CA ALA A 34 -12.65 1.31 -1.41
C ALA A 34 -13.73 2.39 -1.38
N TYR A 35 -13.90 3.15 -2.46
CA TYR A 35 -14.94 4.17 -2.58
C TYR A 35 -16.34 3.55 -2.50
N LEU A 36 -16.58 2.48 -3.25
CA LEU A 36 -17.88 1.80 -3.24
C LEU A 36 -18.16 1.09 -1.91
N ALA A 37 -17.13 0.49 -1.29
CA ALA A 37 -17.27 -0.09 0.04
C ALA A 37 -17.61 0.97 1.09
N SER A 38 -16.97 2.15 1.04
CA SER A 38 -17.22 3.22 2.02
C SER A 38 -18.61 3.87 1.84
N SER A 39 -19.07 3.99 0.60
CA SER A 39 -20.38 4.59 0.26
C SER A 39 -21.57 3.64 0.37
N SER A 40 -21.35 2.33 0.43
CA SER A 40 -22.41 1.31 0.49
C SER A 40 -22.93 1.03 1.91
N GLY A 41 -22.41 1.73 2.93
CA GLY A 41 -22.78 1.54 4.34
C GLY A 41 -21.66 0.91 5.19
N PRO A 42 -21.96 0.55 6.44
CA PRO A 42 -20.96 0.02 7.37
C PRO A 42 -20.65 -1.47 7.17
N ASN A 43 -19.58 -1.94 7.83
CA ASN A 43 -19.18 -3.36 7.94
C ASN A 43 -18.75 -4.00 6.61
N ASN A 44 -18.39 -3.20 5.61
CA ASN A 44 -17.96 -3.69 4.30
C ASN A 44 -16.51 -4.19 4.32
N ILE A 45 -16.16 -5.04 3.36
CA ILE A 45 -14.82 -5.63 3.22
C ILE A 45 -14.30 -5.40 1.80
N VAL A 46 -13.14 -4.77 1.66
CA VAL A 46 -12.36 -4.76 0.41
C VAL A 46 -11.37 -5.92 0.45
N VAL A 47 -11.38 -6.77 -0.58
CA VAL A 47 -10.61 -8.01 -0.61
C VAL A 47 -9.63 -8.04 -1.77
N PHE A 48 -8.36 -8.27 -1.45
CA PHE A 48 -7.31 -8.64 -2.39
C PHE A 48 -7.19 -10.17 -2.44
N GLN A 49 -7.01 -10.73 -3.63
CA GLN A 49 -6.59 -12.12 -3.80
C GLN A 49 -5.09 -12.27 -3.49
N SER A 50 -4.58 -13.50 -3.39
CA SER A 50 -3.14 -13.74 -3.22
C SER A 50 -2.34 -13.25 -4.42
N GLY A 51 -1.20 -12.63 -4.15
CA GLY A 51 -0.20 -12.21 -5.13
C GLY A 51 0.26 -10.77 -4.89
N ARG A 52 1.03 -10.26 -5.85
CA ARG A 52 1.60 -8.92 -5.83
C ARG A 52 0.69 -7.93 -6.55
N TYR A 53 0.38 -6.81 -5.92
CA TYR A 53 -0.31 -5.66 -6.51
C TYR A 53 0.64 -4.47 -6.52
N ASP A 54 0.63 -3.68 -7.59
CA ASP A 54 1.57 -2.60 -7.81
C ASP A 54 0.84 -1.24 -7.77
N PHE A 55 1.35 -0.29 -6.99
CA PHE A 55 0.70 1.00 -6.73
C PHE A 55 1.59 2.18 -7.09
N GLN A 56 1.08 3.09 -7.92
CA GLN A 56 1.78 4.33 -8.28
C GLN A 56 1.40 5.52 -7.37
N SER A 57 0.30 5.42 -6.61
CA SER A 57 -0.16 6.50 -5.73
C SER A 57 -0.95 5.99 -4.51
N THR A 58 -1.33 6.92 -3.63
CA THR A 58 -2.06 6.64 -2.39
C THR A 58 -3.52 6.28 -2.62
N VAL A 59 -4.00 5.22 -1.96
CA VAL A 59 -5.43 4.87 -1.88
C VAL A 59 -6.09 5.60 -0.70
N SER A 60 -7.15 6.35 -0.98
CA SER A 60 -7.91 7.09 0.03
C SER A 60 -9.02 6.24 0.64
N LEU A 61 -9.05 6.15 1.97
CA LEU A 61 -10.04 5.44 2.78
C LEU A 61 -10.87 6.45 3.60
N TYR A 62 -11.74 7.20 2.92
CA TYR A 62 -12.47 8.32 3.52
C TYR A 62 -13.93 8.00 3.82
N ASN A 63 -14.44 8.57 4.92
CA ASN A 63 -15.84 8.45 5.37
C ASN A 63 -16.28 6.99 5.57
N ALA A 64 -15.36 6.09 5.91
CA ALA A 64 -15.64 4.68 6.07
C ALA A 64 -16.06 4.34 7.50
N ILE A 65 -17.05 3.46 7.66
CA ILE A 65 -17.54 3.00 8.96
C ILE A 65 -17.38 1.48 9.04
N ASN A 66 -16.56 0.99 9.97
CA ASN A 66 -16.27 -0.43 10.12
C ASN A 66 -15.81 -1.10 8.81
N LEU A 67 -15.01 -0.42 8.01
CA LEU A 67 -14.45 -0.98 6.77
C LEU A 67 -13.23 -1.84 7.10
N THR A 68 -13.23 -3.05 6.57
CA THR A 68 -12.06 -3.93 6.56
C THR A 68 -11.43 -3.93 5.17
N VAL A 69 -10.12 -3.71 5.09
CA VAL A 69 -9.32 -3.98 3.90
C VAL A 69 -8.47 -5.21 4.22
N MET A 70 -8.61 -6.28 3.44
CA MET A 70 -7.93 -7.55 3.72
C MET A 70 -7.32 -8.21 2.50
N GLY A 71 -6.18 -8.86 2.71
CA GLY A 71 -5.60 -9.83 1.78
C GLY A 71 -5.89 -11.27 2.20
N GLN A 72 -5.13 -12.21 1.65
CA GLN A 72 -5.25 -13.64 1.97
C GLN A 72 -4.21 -14.12 3.00
N GLY A 73 -3.22 -13.28 3.33
CA GLY A 73 -2.14 -13.56 4.28
C GLY A 73 -0.95 -12.63 4.04
N GLN A 74 -0.22 -12.29 5.11
CA GLN A 74 0.91 -11.34 5.03
C GLN A 74 2.07 -11.83 4.14
N ASP A 75 2.17 -13.14 3.98
CA ASP A 75 3.17 -13.88 3.22
C ASP A 75 2.71 -14.24 1.79
N VAL A 76 1.45 -13.93 1.45
CA VAL A 76 0.87 -14.27 0.15
C VAL A 76 0.17 -13.11 -0.55
N THR A 77 -0.12 -12.00 0.12
CA THR A 77 -0.64 -10.76 -0.48
C THR A 77 0.32 -9.61 -0.22
N PHE A 78 0.90 -9.08 -1.31
CA PHE A 78 1.91 -8.03 -1.28
C PHE A 78 1.39 -6.77 -1.98
N LEU A 79 1.39 -5.64 -1.29
CA LEU A 79 1.04 -4.34 -1.86
C LEU A 79 2.33 -3.53 -2.02
N ILE A 80 2.74 -3.26 -3.26
CA ILE A 80 4.06 -2.68 -3.55
C ILE A 80 3.91 -1.28 -4.12
N GLY A 81 4.40 -0.27 -3.40
CA GLY A 81 4.42 1.12 -3.85
C GLY A 81 5.62 1.45 -4.73
N HIS A 82 5.41 2.18 -5.82
CA HIS A 82 6.47 2.64 -6.74
C HIS A 82 6.78 4.13 -6.65
N SER A 83 6.02 4.85 -5.83
CA SER A 83 6.24 6.26 -5.51
C SER A 83 6.47 6.43 -4.01
N PRO A 84 7.30 7.39 -3.57
CA PRO A 84 7.52 7.68 -2.15
C PRO A 84 6.28 8.39 -1.54
N THR A 85 5.19 7.65 -1.45
CA THR A 85 3.86 8.10 -1.00
C THR A 85 3.27 7.09 -0.02
N MET A 86 2.32 7.49 0.80
CA MET A 86 1.62 6.57 1.69
C MET A 86 0.82 5.55 0.87
N MET A 87 0.79 4.28 1.25
CA MET A 87 -0.06 3.27 0.59
C MET A 87 -1.55 3.58 0.80
N PHE A 88 -1.93 3.86 2.05
CA PHE A 88 -3.29 4.24 2.43
C PHE A 88 -3.30 5.58 3.15
N ASN A 89 -4.29 6.42 2.83
CA ASN A 89 -4.59 7.63 3.58
C ASN A 89 -6.03 7.58 4.08
N ALA A 90 -6.20 7.56 5.39
CA ALA A 90 -7.50 7.47 6.06
C ALA A 90 -7.92 8.82 6.64
N GLY A 91 -9.19 9.18 6.45
CA GLY A 91 -9.73 10.47 6.88
C GLY A 91 -11.22 10.38 7.14
N ASN A 92 -11.68 10.98 8.24
CA ASN A 92 -13.10 10.93 8.65
C ASN A 92 -13.69 9.51 8.73
N SER A 93 -12.87 8.51 9.08
CA SER A 93 -13.26 7.10 9.12
C SER A 93 -13.25 6.58 10.56
N VAL A 94 -14.14 5.64 10.88
CA VAL A 94 -14.28 5.02 12.21
C VAL A 94 -14.27 3.50 12.04
N GLY A 95 -13.47 2.79 12.86
CA GLY A 95 -13.43 1.33 12.85
C GLY A 95 -12.74 0.73 11.62
N LEU A 96 -11.72 1.41 11.08
CA LEU A 96 -10.91 0.84 9.99
C LEU A 96 -10.07 -0.33 10.47
N THR A 97 -10.06 -1.41 9.69
CA THR A 97 -9.20 -2.58 9.91
C THR A 97 -8.43 -2.89 8.63
N LEU A 98 -7.10 -2.97 8.72
CA LEU A 98 -6.20 -3.35 7.63
C LEU A 98 -5.46 -4.61 8.07
N MET A 99 -5.60 -5.72 7.33
CA MET A 99 -5.04 -7.01 7.78
C MET A 99 -4.71 -7.98 6.64
N MET A 100 -3.89 -8.99 6.95
CA MET A 100 -3.61 -10.13 6.07
C MET A 100 -2.94 -9.75 4.73
N PHE A 101 -2.06 -8.75 4.74
CA PHE A 101 -1.17 -8.41 3.63
C PHE A 101 0.11 -7.76 4.18
N SER A 102 1.14 -7.69 3.35
CA SER A 102 2.34 -6.89 3.58
C SER A 102 2.37 -5.67 2.66
N ILE A 103 3.03 -4.61 3.11
CA ILE A 103 3.27 -3.38 2.35
C ILE A 103 4.78 -3.20 2.24
N ASP A 104 5.26 -2.96 1.03
CA ASP A 104 6.67 -2.61 0.76
C ASP A 104 6.76 -1.63 -0.42
N TYR A 105 7.97 -1.19 -0.74
CA TYR A 105 8.23 -0.21 -1.80
C TYR A 105 9.32 -0.70 -2.76
N GLN A 106 9.15 -0.38 -4.04
CA GLN A 106 10.12 -0.68 -5.08
C GLN A 106 10.30 0.54 -6.00
N PRO A 107 11.49 1.17 -6.07
CA PRO A 107 12.69 0.85 -5.29
C PRO A 107 12.48 1.11 -3.79
N LEU A 108 13.29 0.46 -2.94
CA LEU A 108 13.26 0.69 -1.50
C LEU A 108 13.48 2.18 -1.20
N SER A 109 12.75 2.71 -0.21
CA SER A 109 12.81 4.13 0.15
C SER A 109 14.12 4.56 0.85
N PHE A 110 15.09 3.64 0.95
CA PHE A 110 16.39 3.88 1.58
C PHE A 110 17.51 3.14 0.85
N THR A 111 18.70 3.73 0.90
CA THR A 111 19.94 3.11 0.44
C THR A 111 20.62 2.38 1.59
N ALA A 112 21.11 1.18 1.35
CA ALA A 112 21.97 0.47 2.30
C ALA A 112 23.18 -0.16 1.58
N GLY A 113 24.24 -0.38 2.35
CA GLY A 113 25.52 -0.82 1.83
C GLY A 113 26.58 -0.92 2.92
N TYR A 114 27.82 -1.15 2.52
CA TYR A 114 28.96 -1.21 3.41
C TYR A 114 29.86 0.02 3.24
N VAL A 115 30.42 0.51 4.34
CA VAL A 115 31.56 1.44 4.29
C VAL A 115 32.79 0.63 3.89
N VAL A 116 33.42 1.00 2.78
CA VAL A 116 34.62 0.30 2.27
C VAL A 116 35.90 1.11 2.49
N SER A 117 35.78 2.42 2.72
CA SER A 117 36.90 3.29 3.07
C SER A 117 36.41 4.53 3.82
N VAL A 118 37.28 5.09 4.64
CA VAL A 118 37.02 6.32 5.41
C VAL A 118 38.22 7.26 5.24
N ALA A 119 37.92 8.49 4.85
CA ALA A 119 38.87 9.60 4.80
C ALA A 119 38.43 10.71 5.76
N ALA A 120 39.27 11.74 5.91
CA ALA A 120 39.00 12.84 6.86
C ALA A 120 37.69 13.59 6.59
N SER A 121 37.23 13.65 5.33
CA SER A 121 36.05 14.42 4.92
C SER A 121 35.04 13.65 4.08
N TYR A 122 35.27 12.35 3.83
CA TYR A 122 34.38 11.53 3.03
C TYR A 122 34.48 10.05 3.41
N LEU A 123 33.51 9.28 2.93
CA LEU A 123 33.45 7.84 3.05
C LEU A 123 33.12 7.24 1.68
N ASP A 124 33.73 6.11 1.37
CA ASP A 124 33.40 5.32 0.19
C ASP A 124 32.40 4.24 0.59
N LEU A 125 31.29 4.16 -0.14
CA LEU A 125 30.22 3.19 0.11
C LEU A 125 30.11 2.20 -1.04
N GLN A 126 29.95 0.92 -0.70
CA GLN A 126 29.46 -0.09 -1.62
C GLN A 126 27.96 -0.30 -1.37
N VAL A 127 27.12 0.22 -2.25
CA VAL A 127 25.68 -0.03 -2.25
C VAL A 127 25.43 -1.49 -2.64
N VAL A 128 24.52 -2.17 -1.93
CA VAL A 128 24.20 -3.58 -2.16
C VAL A 128 22.76 -3.74 -2.66
N ALA A 129 22.53 -4.70 -3.55
CA ALA A 129 21.19 -5.02 -4.00
C ALA A 129 20.28 -5.44 -2.81
N PRO A 130 18.98 -5.12 -2.85
CA PRO A 130 18.25 -4.41 -3.90
C PRO A 130 18.27 -2.87 -3.77
N HIS A 131 19.08 -2.33 -2.86
CA HIS A 131 19.17 -0.88 -2.66
C HIS A 131 19.78 -0.18 -3.87
N GLN A 132 19.39 1.08 -4.03
CA GLN A 132 19.87 1.95 -5.09
C GLN A 132 20.30 3.29 -4.48
N ALA A 133 21.21 4.00 -5.16
CA ALA A 133 21.61 5.36 -4.82
C ALA A 133 21.24 6.29 -5.98
N ASP A 134 20.64 7.42 -5.65
CA ASP A 134 20.33 8.50 -6.60
C ASP A 134 21.56 9.40 -6.75
N VAL A 135 22.56 8.90 -7.48
CA VAL A 135 23.88 9.56 -7.60
C VAL A 135 23.72 10.94 -8.25
N GLY A 136 24.21 11.97 -7.56
CA GLY A 136 24.19 13.35 -8.05
C GLY A 136 22.94 14.15 -7.67
N ARG A 137 21.94 13.53 -7.03
CA ARG A 137 20.81 14.27 -6.47
C ARG A 137 21.29 15.17 -5.33
N GLN A 138 21.11 16.47 -5.50
CA GLN A 138 21.30 17.42 -4.40
C GLN A 138 20.09 17.32 -3.46
N VAL A 139 20.36 17.00 -2.20
CA VAL A 139 19.37 17.06 -1.13
C VAL A 139 19.72 18.22 -0.21
N ALA A 140 18.71 18.94 0.26
CA ALA A 140 18.92 19.89 1.34
C ALA A 140 19.32 19.11 2.60
N ALA A 141 20.33 19.59 3.32
CA ALA A 141 20.63 19.05 4.64
C ALA A 141 19.41 19.30 5.56
N ILE A 142 19.03 18.26 6.31
CA ILE A 142 18.02 18.35 7.38
C ILE A 142 18.71 18.87 8.64
#